data_AF-A0A8T4BJT5-F1
#
_entry.id   AF-A0A8T4BJT5-F1
#
_cell.length_a   1.000
_cell.length_b   1.000
_cell.length_c   1.000
_cell.angle_alpha   90.00
_cell.angle_beta   90.00
_cell.angle_gamma   90.00
#
_symmetry.space_group_name_H-M   'P 1'
#
loop_
_entity.id
_entity.type
_entity.pdbx_description
1 polymer ?
#
loop_
_entity_poly.entity_id
_entity_poly.type
_entity_poly.pdbx_seq_one_letter_code
_entity_poly.pdbx_strand_id
1 'polypeptide(L)'
;MKTVSTKLTKEDFEKFQEICNQDGKCISEGLRELLKMDIEAYEEGLEMERKESEIIVEPIPEEPIPITHGKILDDFGNVIGTF
;
A
#
# COMPACT_ATOMS: atom_id res chain seq x y z
N MET A 1 1.73 -10.21 10.26
CA MET A 1 1.07 -9.29 9.33
C MET A 1 2.09 -8.90 8.27
N LYS A 2 1.79 -9.07 6.97
CA LYS A 2 2.69 -8.65 5.88
C LYS A 2 2.10 -7.39 5.24
N THR A 3 2.93 -6.38 5.04
CA THR A 3 2.54 -5.16 4.32
C THR A 3 2.88 -5.35 2.85
N VAL A 4 1.95 -4.98 1.98
CA VAL A 4 2.13 -5.01 0.53
C VAL A 4 1.92 -3.59 0.02
N SER A 5 2.83 -3.13 -0.84
CA SER A 5 2.72 -1.86 -1.54
C SER A 5 2.43 -2.11 -3.00
N THR A 6 1.48 -1.37 -3.56
CA THR A 6 1.18 -1.35 -4.99
C THR A 6 1.07 0.08 -5.47
N LYS A 7 1.26 0.30 -6.77
CA LYS A 7 1.09 1.60 -7.42
C LYS A 7 -0.16 1.57 -8.27
N LEU A 8 -0.99 2.58 -8.09
CA LEU A 8 -2.10 2.87 -8.98
C LEU A 8 -1.79 4.17 -9.72
N THR A 9 -2.35 4.30 -10.92
CA THR A 9 -2.38 5.60 -11.57
C THR A 9 -3.23 6.55 -10.72
N LYS A 10 -2.99 7.86 -10.85
CA LYS A 10 -3.76 8.86 -10.11
C LYS A 10 -5.26 8.75 -10.40
N GLU A 11 -5.63 8.53 -11.66
CA GLU A 11 -7.02 8.40 -12.08
C GLU A 11 -7.70 7.17 -11.45
N ASP A 12 -7.02 6.02 -11.46
CA ASP A 12 -7.55 4.79 -10.85
C ASP A 12 -7.67 4.91 -9.34
N PHE A 13 -6.69 5.56 -8.70
CA PHE A 13 -6.72 5.82 -7.26
C PHE A 13 -7.90 6.72 -6.86
N GLU A 14 -8.12 7.83 -7.59
CA GLU A 14 -9.20 8.77 -7.30
C GLU A 14 -10.57 8.12 -7.46
N LYS A 15 -10.78 7.36 -8.54
CA LYS A 15 -12.01 6.57 -8.74
C LYS A 15 -12.22 5.54 -7.64
N PHE A 16 -11.18 4.81 -7.28
CA PHE A 16 -11.27 3.79 -6.25
C PHE A 16 -11.55 4.40 -4.86
N GLN A 17 -10.94 5.55 -4.56
CA GLN A 17 -11.20 6.29 -3.34
C GLN A 17 -12.65 6.78 -3.27
N GLU A 18 -13.20 7.27 -4.38
CA GLU A 18 -14.61 7.69 -4.45
C GLU A 18 -15.56 6.53 -4.12
N ILE A 19 -15.33 5.36 -4.73
CA ILE A 19 -16.12 4.15 -4.45
C ILE A 19 -16.05 3.77 -2.96
N CYS A 20 -14.84 3.71 -2.40
CA CYS A 20 -14.66 3.40 -0.98
C CYS A 20 -15.37 4.41 -0.07
N ASN A 21 -15.32 5.70 -0.40
CA ASN A 21 -15.99 6.75 0.36
C ASN A 21 -17.52 6.63 0.29
N GLN A 22 -18.08 6.30 -0.88
CA GLN A 22 -19.52 6.06 -1.05
C GLN A 22 -19.99 4.87 -0.20
N ASP A 23 -19.17 3.83 -0.09
CA ASP A 23 -19.46 2.64 0.72
C ASP A 23 -19.14 2.82 2.21
N GLY A 24 -18.58 3.98 2.61
CA GLY A 24 -18.17 4.25 3.99
C GLY A 24 -16.98 3.40 4.46
N LYS A 25 -16.16 2.89 3.53
CA LYS A 25 -15.04 1.98 3.79
C LYS A 25 -13.70 2.69 3.66
N CYS A 26 -12.71 2.19 4.39
CA CYS A 26 -11.33 2.59 4.16
C CYS A 26 -10.75 1.88 2.93
N ILE A 27 -9.80 2.52 2.24
CA ILE A 27 -9.17 1.99 1.00
C ILE A 27 -8.60 0.58 1.22
N SER A 28 -7.99 0.33 2.38
CA SER A 28 -7.40 -0.98 2.68
C SER A 28 -8.43 -2.09 2.88
N GLU A 29 -9.65 -1.74 3.29
CA GLU A 29 -10.76 -2.69 3.46
C GLU A 29 -11.38 -3.01 2.10
N GLY A 30 -11.68 -1.98 1.30
CA GLY A 30 -12.17 -2.18 -0.06
C GLY A 30 -11.21 -3.00 -0.92
N LEU A 31 -9.90 -2.75 -0.81
CA LEU A 31 -8.90 -3.52 -1.57
C LEU A 31 -8.84 -4.99 -1.14
N ARG A 32 -9.00 -5.27 0.16
CA ARG A 32 -9.03 -6.66 0.67
C ARG A 32 -10.27 -7.41 0.19
N GLU A 33 -11.41 -6.75 0.14
CA GLU A 33 -12.65 -7.36 -0.36
C GLU A 33 -12.55 -7.68 -1.86
N LEU A 34 -12.05 -6.74 -2.66
CA LEU A 34 -11.84 -6.97 -4.11
C LEU A 34 -10.92 -8.15 -4.36
N LEU A 35 -9.77 -8.21 -3.68
CA LEU A 35 -8.84 -9.33 -3.80
C LEU A 35 -9.45 -10.65 -3.36
N LYS A 36 -10.27 -10.64 -2.32
CA LYS A 36 -10.95 -11.85 -1.84
C LYS A 36 -11.94 -12.37 -2.88
N MET A 37 -12.76 -11.50 -3.47
CA MET A 37 -13.70 -11.89 -4.53
C MET A 37 -12.97 -12.44 -5.77
N ASP A 38 -11.84 -11.85 -6.15
CA ASP A 38 -11.03 -12.33 -7.28
C ASP A 38 -10.40 -13.70 -7.00
N ILE A 39 -9.90 -13.93 -5.78
CA ILE A 39 -9.36 -15.23 -5.35
C ILE A 39 -10.46 -16.30 -5.35
N GLU A 40 -11.64 -16.00 -4.80
CA GLU A 40 -12.77 -16.92 -4.76
C GLU A 40 -13.24 -17.28 -6.18
N ALA A 41 -13.36 -16.30 -7.08
CA ALA A 41 -13.70 -16.55 -8.48
C ALA A 41 -12.64 -17.43 -9.19
N TYR A 42 -11.36 -17.19 -8.92
CA TYR A 42 -10.27 -18.01 -9.45
C TYR A 42 -10.34 -19.45 -8.94
N GLU A 43 -10.60 -19.65 -7.64
CA GLU A 43 -10.75 -20.98 -7.03
C GLU A 43 -11.96 -21.75 -7.57
N GLU A 44 -13.04 -21.05 -7.92
CA GLU A 44 -14.25 -21.61 -8.54
C GLU A 44 -14.11 -21.89 -10.06
N GLY A 45 -12.96 -21.56 -10.66
CA GLY A 45 -12.70 -21.77 -12.08
C GLY A 45 -13.48 -20.82 -13.00
N LEU A 46 -13.96 -19.69 -12.47
CA LEU A 46 -14.56 -18.61 -13.24
C LEU A 46 -13.43 -17.78 -13.84
N GLU A 47 -12.90 -18.20 -15.00
CA GLU A 47 -11.84 -17.46 -15.68
C GLU A 47 -12.33 -16.06 -16.08
N MET A 48 -11.89 -15.03 -15.34
CA MET A 48 -11.89 -13.66 -15.84
C MET A 48 -10.72 -13.50 -16.82
N GLU A 49 -10.99 -12.92 -18.00
CA GLU A 49 -9.96 -12.61 -19.00
C GLU A 49 -8.79 -11.87 -18.33
N ARG A 50 -7.63 -12.54 -18.24
CA ARG A 50 -6.40 -11.91 -17.75
C ARG A 50 -5.94 -10.86 -18.75
N LYS A 51 -6.25 -9.60 -18.47
CA LYS A 51 -5.44 -8.50 -19.00
C LYS A 51 -4.16 -8.46 -18.17
N GLU A 52 -3.05 -8.90 -18.77
CA GLU A 52 -1.73 -8.77 -18.15
C GLU A 52 -1.49 -7.32 -17.77
N SER A 53 -1.45 -7.06 -16.45
CA SER A 53 -1.01 -5.78 -15.92
C SER A 53 0.51 -5.82 -15.85
N GLU A 54 1.20 -4.82 -16.43
CA GLU A 54 2.65 -4.71 -16.33
C GLU A 54 3.04 -4.44 -14.87
N ILE A 55 3.61 -5.44 -14.21
CA ILE A 55 4.16 -5.27 -12.87
C ILE A 55 5.48 -4.50 -13.01
N ILE A 56 5.43 -3.18 -12.78
CA ILE A 56 6.64 -2.37 -12.68
C ILE A 56 7.27 -2.66 -11.32
N VAL A 57 8.17 -3.64 -11.28
CA VAL A 57 9.03 -3.89 -10.12
C VAL A 57 10.10 -2.82 -10.12
N GLU A 58 9.84 -1.69 -9.45
CA GLU A 58 10.92 -0.77 -9.13
C GLU A 58 11.82 -1.43 -8.07
N PRO A 59 13.15 -1.50 -8.29
CA PRO A 59 14.07 -1.99 -7.27
C PRO A 59 13.97 -1.06 -6.07
N ILE A 60 13.48 -1.58 -4.94
CA ILE A 60 13.57 -0.89 -3.66
C ILE A 60 15.07 -0.73 -3.38
N PRO A 61 15.61 0.50 -3.26
CA PRO A 61 17.00 0.67 -2.87
C PRO A 61 17.21 -0.02 -1.52
N GLU A 62 18.14 -0.98 -1.46
CA GLU A 62 18.68 -1.51 -0.21
C GLU A 62 19.56 -0.43 0.45
N GLU A 63 19.00 0.75 0.74
CA GLU A 63 19.68 1.66 1.63
C GLU A 63 19.50 1.14 3.05
N PRO A 64 20.58 0.83 3.78
CA PRO A 64 20.48 0.43 5.17
C PRO A 64 19.80 1.59 5.91
N ILE A 65 18.60 1.34 6.43
CA ILE A 65 17.93 2.30 7.31
C ILE A 65 18.92 2.58 8.44
N PRO A 66 19.49 3.79 8.55
CA PRO A 66 20.43 4.07 9.61
C PRO A 66 19.62 3.98 10.91
N ILE A 67 19.94 2.98 11.73
CA ILE A 67 19.48 2.90 13.12
C ILE A 67 20.17 4.07 13.83
N THR A 68 19.56 5.25 13.76
CA THR A 68 20.00 6.39 14.52
C THR A 68 19.71 6.07 15.98
N HIS A 69 20.76 5.89 16.78
CA HIS A 69 20.64 5.97 18.23
C HIS A 69 20.00 7.33 18.51
N GLY A 70 18.76 7.32 18.98
CA GLY A 70 17.88 8.47 18.79
C GLY A 70 18.40 9.66 19.57
N LYS A 71 18.67 10.72 18.83
CA LYS A 71 18.93 12.04 19.40
C LYS A 71 17.57 12.63 19.72
N ILE A 72 17.35 12.94 20.99
CA ILE A 72 16.19 13.74 21.40
C ILE A 72 16.48 15.17 20.96
N LEU A 73 15.59 15.75 20.16
CA LEU A 73 15.69 17.13 19.70
C LEU A 73 14.66 18.00 20.45
N ASP A 74 15.00 19.26 20.71
CA ASP A 74 14.04 20.29 21.14
C ASP A 74 13.23 20.85 19.95
N ASP A 75 12.24 21.71 20.24
CA ASP A 75 11.39 22.36 19.23
C ASP A 75 12.16 23.28 18.26
N PHE A 76 13.44 23.54 18.54
CA PHE A 76 14.35 24.35 17.72
C PHE A 76 15.36 23.49 16.95
N GLY A 77 15.27 22.16 17.05
CA GLY A 77 16.14 21.20 16.37
C GLY A 77 17.50 20.98 17.05
N ASN A 78 17.70 21.44 18.27
CA ASN A 78 18.93 21.20 19.04
C ASN A 78 18.90 19.85 19.74
N VAL A 79 20.03 19.16 19.77
CA VAL A 79 20.16 17.87 20.47
C VAL A 79 20.17 18.09 21.99
N ILE A 80 19.16 17.55 22.68
CA ILE A 80 19.00 17.62 24.14
C ILE A 80 19.28 16.29 24.85
N GLY A 81 19.49 15.20 24.12
CA GLY A 81 19.86 13.92 24.71
C GLY A 81 20.05 12.80 23.69
N THR A 82 20.55 11.66 24.15
CA THR A 82 20.66 10.41 23.41
C THR A 82 20.12 9.27 24.27
N PHE A 83 19.48 8.27 23.66
CA PHE A 83 19.15 7.00 24.32
C PHE A 83 19.98 5.84 23.76
#